data_AF-A0A357IPL3-F1
#
_entry.id   AF-A0A357IPL3-F1
#
_cell.length_a   1.000
_cell.length_b   1.000
_cell.length_c   1.000
_cell.angle_alpha   90.00
_cell.angle_beta   90.00
_cell.angle_gamma   90.00
#
_symmetry.space_group_name_H-M   'P 1'
#
loop_
_entity.id
_entity.type
_entity.pdbx_description
1 polymer ?
#
loop_
_entity_poly.entity_id
_entity_poly.type
_entity_poly.pdbx_seq_one_letter_code
_entity_poly.pdbx_strand_id
1 'polypeptide(L)'
;MFSVLTSEDKRGNFELLRILYHLSESIDYGDFIPKEEAVGALSAFLEDHSGEAKDDGEGGDLTRRSARDKAQVKLRQFRNFGWINEESLGGYNALVSFTSAGKA
;
A
#
# COMPACT_ATOMS: atom_id res chain seq x y z
N MET A 1 6.54 2.62 -19.20
CA MET A 1 7.39 1.94 -18.19
C MET A 1 7.40 2.85 -16.98
N PHE A 2 6.75 2.46 -15.89
CA PHE A 2 6.56 3.37 -14.77
C PHE A 2 7.78 3.41 -13.89
N SER A 3 8.29 4.62 -13.76
CA SER A 3 9.34 4.94 -12.84
C SER A 3 8.68 5.13 -11.47
N VAL A 4 8.63 4.04 -10.70
CA VAL A 4 8.55 4.08 -9.21
C VAL A 4 9.72 4.90 -8.60
N LEU A 5 10.55 5.51 -9.45
CA LEU A 5 11.77 6.20 -9.14
C LEU A 5 11.72 7.73 -9.39
N THR A 6 10.57 8.34 -9.73
CA THR A 6 10.51 9.82 -9.60
C THR A 6 10.60 10.18 -8.11
N SER A 7 11.31 11.25 -7.76
CA SER A 7 11.62 11.57 -6.35
C SER A 7 10.36 11.80 -5.49
N GLU A 8 9.30 12.33 -6.08
CA GLU A 8 8.00 12.54 -5.42
C GLU A 8 7.25 11.21 -5.22
N ASP A 9 7.21 10.34 -6.22
CA ASP A 9 6.63 9.00 -6.10
C ASP A 9 7.35 8.14 -5.06
N LYS A 10 8.68 8.28 -4.95
CA LYS A 10 9.47 7.59 -3.92
C LYS A 10 9.05 7.99 -2.51
N ARG A 11 8.84 9.28 -2.27
CA ARG A 11 8.44 9.78 -0.94
C ARG A 11 7.03 9.33 -0.59
N GLY A 12 6.08 9.44 -1.53
CA GLY A 12 4.71 8.96 -1.32
C GLY A 12 4.66 7.46 -1.05
N ASN A 13 5.37 6.65 -1.84
CA ASN A 13 5.44 5.20 -1.62
C ASN A 13 6.11 4.85 -0.29
N PHE A 14 7.16 5.58 0.11
CA PHE A 14 7.81 5.39 1.41
C PHE A 14 6.87 5.67 2.58
N GLU A 15 6.10 6.76 2.56
CA GLU A 15 5.14 7.07 3.62
C GLU A 15 4.05 5.98 3.73
N LEU A 16 3.53 5.51 2.58
CA LEU A 16 2.55 4.42 2.55
C LEU A 16 3.12 3.11 3.13
N LEU A 17 4.37 2.75 2.77
CA LEU A 17 5.05 1.59 3.37
C LEU A 17 5.31 1.81 4.86
N ARG A 18 5.68 3.03 5.29
CA ARG A 18 5.91 3.34 6.70
C ARG A 18 4.64 3.18 7.53
N ILE A 19 3.48 3.55 6.99
CA ILE A 19 2.17 3.33 7.63
C ILE A 19 1.93 1.84 7.84
N LEU A 20 2.12 1.03 6.81
CA LEU A 20 1.98 -0.42 6.92
C LEU A 20 2.97 -1.00 7.93
N TYR A 21 4.23 -0.51 7.95
CA TYR A 21 5.24 -0.99 8.88
C TYR A 21 4.84 -0.70 10.34
N HIS A 22 4.41 0.52 10.63
CA HIS A 22 3.91 0.87 11.96
C HIS A 22 2.67 0.07 12.35
N LEU A 23 1.82 -0.27 11.38
CA LEU A 23 0.66 -1.12 11.60
C LEU A 23 1.08 -2.55 11.96
N SER A 24 2.10 -3.13 11.30
CA SER A 24 2.65 -4.44 11.71
C SER A 24 3.38 -4.42 13.04
N GLU A 25 4.01 -3.30 13.43
CA GLU A 25 4.65 -3.18 14.74
C GLU A 25 3.65 -2.99 15.89
N SER A 26 2.35 -2.85 15.58
CA SER A 26 1.31 -2.78 16.61
C SER A 26 1.15 -4.14 17.30
N ILE A 27 0.87 -4.10 18.60
CA ILE A 27 0.68 -5.30 19.44
C ILE A 27 -0.47 -6.18 18.90
N ASP A 28 -1.43 -5.58 18.21
CA ASP A 28 -2.65 -6.25 17.74
C ASP A 28 -2.44 -7.11 16.49
N TYR A 29 -1.41 -6.82 15.69
CA TYR A 29 -1.20 -7.47 14.39
C TYR A 29 0.11 -8.26 14.30
N GLY A 30 1.18 -7.79 14.95
CA GLY A 30 2.51 -8.36 14.75
C GLY A 30 2.91 -8.39 13.27
N ASP A 31 3.66 -9.41 12.84
CA ASP A 31 4.16 -9.48 11.45
C ASP A 31 3.07 -9.58 10.36
N PHE A 32 1.79 -9.77 10.72
CA PHE A 32 0.70 -9.99 9.76
C PHE A 32 -0.49 -9.05 9.99
N ILE A 33 -0.75 -8.21 9.00
CA ILE A 33 -1.85 -7.24 9.02
C ILE A 33 -3.02 -7.78 8.19
N PRO A 34 -4.27 -7.79 8.69
CA PRO A 34 -5.43 -8.08 7.85
C PRO A 34 -5.51 -7.11 6.67
N LYS A 35 -5.72 -7.63 5.46
CA LYS A 35 -5.73 -6.83 4.23
C LYS A 35 -6.72 -5.67 4.29
N GLU A 36 -7.88 -5.86 4.91
CA GLU A 36 -8.87 -4.79 5.08
C GLU A 36 -8.37 -3.67 5.98
N GLU A 37 -7.62 -3.98 7.03
CA GLU A 37 -6.98 -2.98 7.90
C GLU A 37 -5.86 -2.24 7.15
N ALA A 38 -5.03 -2.96 6.39
CA ALA A 38 -4.01 -2.36 5.54
C ALA A 38 -4.63 -1.42 4.49
N VAL A 39 -5.72 -1.84 3.83
CA VAL A 39 -6.48 -1.01 2.89
C VAL A 39 -7.05 0.21 3.62
N GLY A 40 -7.66 0.04 4.79
CA GLY A 40 -8.24 1.12 5.59
C GLY A 40 -7.21 2.20 5.94
N ALA A 41 -6.07 1.80 6.50
CA ALA A 41 -5.00 2.72 6.90
C ALA A 41 -4.43 3.50 5.70
N LEU A 42 -4.19 2.83 4.57
CA LEU A 42 -3.72 3.49 3.35
C LEU A 42 -4.79 4.42 2.75
N SER A 43 -6.07 4.01 2.80
CA SER A 43 -7.17 4.83 2.30
C SER A 43 -7.28 6.14 3.07
N ALA A 44 -7.26 6.08 4.40
CA ALA A 44 -7.32 7.27 5.25
C ALA A 44 -6.18 8.25 4.94
N PHE A 45 -4.95 7.74 4.80
CA PHE A 45 -3.82 8.58 4.41
C PHE A 45 -4.01 9.21 3.02
N LEU A 46 -4.48 8.43 2.05
CA LEU A 46 -4.68 8.90 0.67
C LEU A 46 -5.85 9.88 0.53
N GLU A 47 -6.86 9.84 1.40
CA GLU A 47 -7.93 10.85 1.46
C GLU A 47 -7.37 12.20 1.92
N ASP A 48 -6.61 12.18 3.02
CA ASP A 48 -5.99 13.38 3.60
C ASP A 48 -4.92 14.00 2.69
N HIS A 49 -4.27 13.19 1.84
CA HIS A 49 -3.20 13.61 0.93
C HIS A 49 -3.62 13.57 -0.56
N SER A 50 -4.93 13.53 -0.83
CA SER A 50 -5.52 13.35 -2.17
C SER A 50 -5.15 14.44 -3.21
N GLY A 51 -4.54 15.54 -2.77
CA GLY A 51 -4.01 16.59 -3.65
C GLY A 51 -2.65 16.29 -4.31
N GLU A 52 -1.89 15.30 -3.81
CA GLU A 52 -0.50 15.04 -4.26
C GLU A 52 -0.32 13.75 -5.06
N ALA A 53 -1.31 12.85 -5.08
CA ALA A 53 -1.24 11.58 -5.79
C ALA A 53 -1.46 11.77 -7.31
N LYS A 54 -0.43 12.27 -8.01
CA LYS A 54 -0.41 12.33 -9.48
C LYS A 54 0.16 11.03 -10.06
N ASP A 55 -0.69 10.35 -10.82
CA ASP A 55 -0.37 9.33 -11.84
C ASP A 55 0.17 7.98 -11.32
N ASP A 56 -0.66 6.91 -11.33
CA ASP A 56 -0.20 5.54 -10.98
C ASP A 56 0.52 4.82 -12.11
N GLY A 57 0.41 5.36 -13.31
CA GLY A 57 1.03 4.73 -14.43
C GLY A 57 0.59 3.37 -14.90
N GLU A 58 -0.59 2.95 -14.50
CA GLU A 58 -1.26 1.93 -15.29
C GLU A 58 -2.12 2.57 -16.39
N GLY A 59 -1.89 3.86 -16.71
CA GLY A 59 -2.65 4.59 -17.72
C GLY A 59 -4.10 4.82 -17.32
N GLY A 60 -4.42 4.67 -16.03
CA GLY A 60 -5.73 4.95 -15.47
C GLY A 60 -5.75 6.32 -14.81
N ASP A 61 -6.69 7.17 -15.21
CA ASP A 61 -6.92 8.46 -14.56
C ASP A 61 -7.35 8.25 -13.09
N LEU A 62 -6.37 8.26 -12.18
CA LEU A 62 -6.57 8.08 -10.74
C LEU A 62 -7.35 9.23 -10.10
N THR A 63 -7.52 10.36 -10.78
CA THR A 63 -8.22 11.51 -10.20
C THR A 63 -9.69 11.19 -9.88
N ARG A 64 -10.27 10.17 -10.55
CA ARG A 64 -11.65 9.74 -10.37
C ARG A 64 -11.84 8.51 -9.47
N ARG A 65 -10.76 7.87 -9.02
CA ARG A 65 -10.83 6.66 -8.19
C ARG A 65 -10.96 7.02 -6.70
N SER A 66 -11.73 6.21 -5.97
CA SER A 66 -11.82 6.36 -4.51
C SER A 66 -10.46 6.12 -3.87
N ALA A 67 -10.21 6.69 -2.68
CA ALA A 67 -8.96 6.44 -1.96
C ALA A 67 -8.78 4.95 -1.63
N ARG A 68 -9.88 4.23 -1.40
CA ARG A 68 -9.90 2.78 -1.24
C ARG A 68 -9.39 2.03 -2.46
N ASP A 69 -9.83 2.42 -3.66
CA ASP A 69 -9.31 1.82 -4.89
C ASP A 69 -7.82 2.10 -5.08
N LYS A 70 -7.39 3.34 -4.79
CA LYS A 70 -5.96 3.73 -4.83
C LYS A 70 -5.13 2.90 -3.84
N ALA A 71 -5.62 2.70 -2.63
CA ALA A 71 -4.98 1.87 -1.61
C ALA A 71 -4.83 0.41 -2.08
N GLN A 72 -5.88 -0.16 -2.69
CA GLN A 72 -5.82 -1.51 -3.26
C GLN A 72 -4.82 -1.64 -4.42
N VAL A 73 -4.74 -0.62 -5.28
CA VAL A 73 -3.73 -0.57 -6.36
C VAL A 73 -2.33 -0.50 -5.76
N LYS A 74 -2.10 0.35 -4.76
CA LYS A 74 -0.79 0.48 -4.09
C LYS A 74 -0.35 -0.81 -3.41
N LEU A 75 -1.23 -1.49 -2.70
CA LEU A 75 -0.93 -2.82 -2.14
C LEU A 75 -0.53 -3.82 -3.21
N ARG A 76 -1.26 -3.85 -4.34
CA ARG A 76 -0.90 -4.71 -5.48
C ARG A 76 0.47 -4.37 -6.06
N GLN A 77 0.77 -3.08 -6.19
CA GLN A 77 2.09 -2.61 -6.65
C GLN A 77 3.18 -3.08 -5.68
N PHE A 78 3.06 -2.82 -4.38
CA PHE A 78 4.05 -3.23 -3.37
C PHE A 78 4.30 -4.74 -3.36
N ARG A 79 3.23 -5.53 -3.55
CA ARG A 79 3.34 -6.99 -3.72
C ARG A 79 4.10 -7.36 -4.98
N ASN A 80 3.77 -6.75 -6.12
CA ASN A 80 4.45 -7.01 -7.39
C ASN A 80 5.93 -6.58 -7.38
N PHE A 81 6.29 -5.57 -6.58
CA PHE A 81 7.68 -5.18 -6.32
C PHE A 81 8.38 -6.05 -5.28
N GLY A 82 7.66 -6.97 -4.64
CA GLY A 82 8.22 -7.88 -3.63
C GLY A 82 8.54 -7.22 -2.30
N TRP A 83 7.93 -6.07 -1.97
CA TRP A 83 8.10 -5.41 -0.67
C TRP A 83 7.17 -6.00 0.40
N ILE A 84 6.01 -6.48 -0.01
CA ILE A 84 5.05 -7.16 0.86
C ILE A 84 4.64 -8.51 0.26
N ASN A 85 4.24 -9.43 1.13
CA ASN A 85 3.55 -10.65 0.78
C ASN A 85 2.05 -10.50 1.09
N GLU A 86 1.22 -11.16 0.29
CA GLU A 86 -0.21 -11.28 0.53
C GLU A 86 -0.55 -12.77 0.61
N GLU A 87 -1.00 -13.22 1.78
CA GLU A 87 -1.39 -14.61 2.02
C GLU A 87 -2.92 -14.71 2.14
N SER A 88 -3.55 -15.55 1.33
CA SER A 88 -4.99 -15.80 1.43
C SER A 88 -5.24 -16.90 2.47
N LEU A 89 -6.06 -16.61 3.48
CA LEU A 89 -6.43 -17.57 4.52
C LEU A 89 -7.67 -18.40 4.17
N GLY A 90 -8.17 -18.28 2.94
CA GLY A 90 -9.47 -18.83 2.53
C GLY A 90 -10.63 -17.87 2.81
N GLY A 91 -11.64 -17.89 1.95
CA GLY A 91 -12.72 -16.90 1.94
C GLY A 91 -12.27 -15.54 1.40
N TYR A 92 -12.88 -14.45 1.92
CA TYR A 92 -12.53 -13.06 1.55
C TYR A 92 -11.42 -12.45 2.41
N ASN A 93 -10.77 -13.26 3.27
CA ASN A 93 -9.75 -12.80 4.21
C ASN A 93 -8.35 -13.04 3.63
N ALA A 94 -7.52 -12.00 3.69
CA ALA A 94 -6.12 -12.06 3.33
C ALA A 94 -5.28 -11.33 4.39
N LEU A 95 -4.03 -11.76 4.56
CA LEU A 95 -3.03 -11.13 5.41
C LEU A 95 -1.95 -10.50 4.56
N VAL A 96 -1.39 -9.40 5.05
CA VAL A 96 -0.29 -8.66 4.46
C VAL A 96 0.88 -8.70 5.43
N SER A 97 2.07 -9.04 4.95
CA SER A 97 3.31 -9.02 5.74
C SER A 97 4.47 -8.44 4.94
N PHE A 98 5.48 -7.90 5.61
CA PHE A 98 6.67 -7.38 4.93
C PHE A 98 7.62 -8.49 4.53
N THR A 99 8.20 -8.37 3.34
CA THR A 99 9.34 -9.20 2.94
C THR A 99 10.64 -8.65 3.52
N SER A 100 11.73 -9.41 3.41
CA SER A 100 13.08 -8.93 3.73
C SER A 100 13.46 -7.66 2.95
N ALA A 101 12.95 -7.48 1.74
CA ALA A 101 13.21 -6.31 0.90
C ALA A 101 12.35 -5.10 1.30
N GLY A 102 11.18 -5.31 1.89
CA GLY A 102 10.32 -4.24 2.39
C GLY A 102 10.70 -3.73 3.79
N LYS A 103 11.45 -4.51 4.58
CA LYS A 103 12.01 -4.08 5.89
C LYS A 103 13.41 -3.43 5.79
N ALA A 104 14.05 -3.48 4.61
CA ALA A 104 15.40 -2.98 4.37
C ALA A 104 15.45 -1.47 4.08
#